data_AF-A0A076HNC9-F1
#
_entry.id   AF-A0A076HNC9-F1
#
_cell.length_a   1.000
_cell.length_b   1.000
_cell.length_c   1.000
_cell.angle_alpha   90.00
_cell.angle_beta   90.00
_cell.angle_gamma   90.00
#
_symmetry.space_group_name_H-M   'P 1'
#
loop_
_entity.id
_entity.type
_entity.pdbx_description
1 polymer ?
#
loop_
_entity_poly.entity_id
_entity_poly.type
_entity_poly.pdbx_seq_one_letter_code
_entity_poly.pdbx_strand_id
1 'polypeptide(L)'
;MPVPSAEFKRALKKLSDKEKEALLLRAARRDAELYDTLCYELLPDITTETVFEQASDQIHELFAVGATGRLLNRSLTKALGKATKEVARARRITKDKRLEVDLNLYTLRHIFENYTGQFESMYAGFYTGTARLAARTAQLVLNNLHEDLWLEYKAEIDDFLQQLHARAKSRSLKFELPRELVLPE
;
A
#
# COMPACT_ATOMS: atom_id res chain seq x y z
N MET A 1 -9.05 4.47 -16.10
CA MET A 1 -8.59 3.71 -17.28
C MET A 1 -9.57 3.92 -18.42
N PRO A 2 -9.11 4.00 -19.69
CA PRO A 2 -10.01 4.14 -20.83
C PRO A 2 -10.95 2.93 -20.91
N VAL A 3 -12.24 3.18 -21.10
CA VAL A 3 -13.24 2.11 -21.28
C VAL A 3 -13.16 1.66 -22.75
N PRO A 4 -12.91 0.36 -23.03
CA PRO A 4 -12.82 -0.11 -24.41
C PRO A 4 -14.16 0.05 -25.15
N SER A 5 -14.14 0.65 -26.34
CA SER A 5 -15.33 0.84 -27.17
C SER A 5 -15.91 -0.50 -27.65
N ALA A 6 -17.21 -0.51 -28.01
CA ALA A 6 -17.85 -1.71 -28.54
C ALA A 6 -17.17 -2.20 -29.83
N GLU A 7 -16.73 -1.27 -30.69
CA GLU A 7 -15.98 -1.57 -31.91
C GLU A 7 -14.63 -2.21 -31.62
N PHE A 8 -13.88 -1.69 -30.65
CA PHE A 8 -12.62 -2.28 -30.22
C PHE A 8 -12.80 -3.73 -29.75
N LYS A 9 -13.81 -3.98 -28.90
CA LYS A 9 -14.14 -5.35 -28.44
C LYS A 9 -14.51 -6.28 -29.60
N ARG A 10 -15.25 -5.79 -30.60
CA ARG A 10 -15.60 -6.56 -31.81
C ARG A 10 -14.37 -6.88 -32.65
N ALA A 11 -13.44 -5.93 -32.83
CA ALA A 11 -12.20 -6.16 -33.56
C ALA A 11 -11.32 -7.20 -32.86
N LEU A 12 -11.17 -7.10 -31.55
CA LEU A 12 -10.38 -8.05 -30.74
C LEU A 12 -10.91 -9.49 -30.85
N LYS A 13 -12.23 -9.68 -30.92
CA LYS A 13 -12.87 -11.01 -31.08
C LYS A 13 -12.59 -11.68 -32.43
N LYS A 14 -12.26 -10.90 -33.48
CA LYS A 14 -11.97 -11.43 -34.82
C LYS A 14 -10.55 -11.94 -34.97
N LEU A 15 -9.65 -11.56 -34.05
CA LEU A 15 -8.26 -12.00 -34.08
C LEU A 15 -8.13 -13.48 -33.73
N SER A 16 -7.20 -14.15 -34.40
CA SER A 16 -6.72 -15.47 -34.01
C SER A 16 -6.00 -15.44 -32.67
N ASP A 17 -5.83 -16.59 -32.03
CA ASP A 17 -5.17 -16.66 -30.72
C ASP A 17 -3.69 -16.24 -30.80
N LYS A 18 -3.01 -16.57 -31.92
CA LYS A 18 -1.64 -16.12 -32.19
C LYS A 18 -1.52 -14.59 -32.27
N GLU A 19 -2.49 -13.92 -32.87
CA GLU A 19 -2.51 -12.45 -32.95
C GLU A 19 -2.77 -11.82 -31.58
N LYS A 20 -3.68 -12.40 -30.79
CA LYS A 20 -3.95 -11.96 -29.42
C LYS A 20 -2.72 -12.12 -28.53
N GLU A 21 -2.03 -13.26 -28.61
CA GLU A 21 -0.79 -13.51 -27.88
C GLU A 21 0.28 -12.47 -28.22
N ALA A 22 0.49 -12.21 -29.51
CA ALA A 22 1.47 -11.21 -29.96
C ALA A 22 1.13 -9.78 -29.46
N LEU A 23 -0.15 -9.43 -29.40
CA LEU A 23 -0.60 -8.16 -28.82
C LEU A 23 -0.41 -8.11 -27.30
N LEU A 24 -0.74 -9.19 -26.58
CA LEU A 24 -0.60 -9.29 -25.14
C LEU A 24 0.86 -9.16 -24.71
N LEU A 25 1.77 -9.91 -25.36
CA LEU A 25 3.21 -9.83 -25.10
C LEU A 25 3.76 -8.44 -25.40
N ARG A 26 3.27 -7.76 -26.44
CA ARG A 26 3.68 -6.39 -26.76
C ARG A 26 3.17 -5.38 -25.73
N ALA A 27 1.97 -5.57 -25.20
CA ALA A 27 1.40 -4.73 -24.15
C ALA A 27 2.17 -4.92 -22.84
N ALA A 28 2.38 -6.17 -22.41
CA ALA A 28 3.11 -6.50 -21.18
C ALA A 28 4.55 -5.93 -21.19
N ARG A 29 5.26 -5.98 -22.33
CA ARG A 29 6.61 -5.39 -22.46
C ARG A 29 6.66 -3.86 -22.24
N ARG A 30 5.53 -3.16 -22.38
CA ARG A 30 5.45 -1.70 -22.28
C ARG A 30 4.91 -1.22 -20.94
N ASP A 31 4.32 -2.12 -20.16
CA ASP A 31 3.63 -1.79 -18.93
C ASP A 31 4.02 -2.82 -17.87
N ALA A 32 4.88 -2.39 -16.95
CA ALA A 32 5.39 -3.26 -15.89
C ALA A 32 4.26 -3.80 -15.01
N GLU A 33 3.27 -2.98 -14.65
CA GLU A 33 2.18 -3.42 -13.78
C GLU A 33 1.29 -4.45 -14.49
N LEU A 34 1.05 -4.28 -15.80
CA LEU A 34 0.38 -5.29 -16.60
C LEU A 34 1.18 -6.58 -16.66
N TYR A 35 2.50 -6.50 -16.85
CA TYR A 35 3.36 -7.68 -16.85
C TYR A 35 3.28 -8.42 -15.51
N ASP A 36 3.40 -7.72 -14.39
CA ASP A 36 3.34 -8.33 -13.05
C ASP A 36 1.97 -8.93 -12.76
N THR A 37 0.89 -8.28 -13.21
CA THR A 37 -0.48 -8.81 -13.11
C THR A 37 -0.62 -10.11 -13.89
N LEU A 38 -0.08 -10.17 -15.11
CA LEU A 38 -0.10 -11.40 -15.92
C LEU A 38 0.79 -12.49 -15.30
N CYS A 39 1.94 -12.13 -14.72
CA CYS A 39 2.77 -13.09 -13.98
C CYS A 39 2.00 -13.70 -12.81
N TYR A 40 1.32 -12.89 -12.00
CA TYR A 40 0.49 -13.36 -10.90
C TYR A 40 -0.69 -14.24 -11.36
N GLU A 41 -1.35 -13.89 -12.48
CA GLU A 41 -2.51 -14.65 -12.96
C GLU A 41 -2.13 -15.94 -13.70
N LEU A 42 -0.95 -16.02 -14.32
CA LEU A 42 -0.57 -17.10 -15.23
C LEU A 42 0.51 -18.04 -14.67
N LEU A 43 1.35 -17.57 -13.75
CA LEU A 43 2.46 -18.36 -13.21
C LEU A 43 2.08 -18.92 -11.83
N PRO A 44 2.06 -20.24 -11.64
CA PRO A 44 1.59 -20.86 -10.39
C PRO A 44 2.47 -20.53 -9.19
N ASP A 45 3.75 -20.23 -9.42
CA ASP A 45 4.72 -19.93 -8.37
C ASP A 45 4.61 -18.49 -7.84
N ILE A 46 3.87 -17.61 -8.52
CA ILE A 46 3.68 -16.22 -8.11
C ILE A 46 2.40 -16.12 -7.29
N THR A 47 2.54 -16.30 -5.98
CA THR A 47 1.43 -16.28 -5.03
C THR A 47 1.29 -14.91 -4.34
N THR A 48 0.19 -14.71 -3.60
CA THR A 48 -0.02 -13.50 -2.78
C THR A 48 1.13 -13.28 -1.78
N GLU A 49 1.68 -14.36 -1.24
CA GLU A 49 2.84 -14.35 -0.34
C GLU A 49 4.10 -13.82 -1.05
N THR A 50 4.40 -14.31 -2.26
CA THR A 50 5.55 -13.80 -3.02
C THR A 50 5.41 -12.31 -3.36
N VAL A 51 4.18 -11.84 -3.65
CA VAL A 51 3.93 -10.41 -3.89
C VAL A 51 4.07 -9.61 -2.59
N PHE A 52 3.65 -10.16 -1.46
CA PHE A 52 3.87 -9.55 -0.15
C PHE A 52 5.37 -9.36 0.11
N GLU A 53 6.16 -10.42 -0.01
CA GLU A 53 7.61 -10.40 0.22
C GLU A 53 8.29 -9.32 -0.64
N GLN A 54 8.08 -9.37 -1.96
CA GLN A 54 8.65 -8.40 -2.91
C GLN A 54 8.24 -6.95 -2.59
N ALA A 55 6.97 -6.71 -2.28
CA ALA A 55 6.49 -5.38 -1.93
C ALA A 55 7.08 -4.91 -0.60
N SER A 56 7.20 -5.80 0.38
CA SER A 56 7.75 -5.50 1.71
C SER A 56 9.25 -5.19 1.65
N ASP A 57 10.02 -5.92 0.83
CA ASP A 57 11.43 -5.63 0.53
C ASP A 57 11.57 -4.27 -0.16
N GLN A 58 10.74 -4.02 -1.19
CA GLN A 58 10.76 -2.74 -1.89
C GLN A 58 10.42 -1.57 -0.97
N ILE A 59 9.47 -1.74 -0.04
CA ILE A 59 9.14 -0.75 0.99
C ILE A 59 10.34 -0.54 1.92
N HIS A 60 10.98 -1.60 2.40
CA HIS A 60 12.17 -1.53 3.25
C HIS A 60 13.28 -0.70 2.57
N GLU A 61 13.60 -1.03 1.33
CA GLU A 61 14.62 -0.33 0.53
C GLU A 61 14.29 1.15 0.32
N LEU A 62 13.03 1.49 0.10
CA LEU A 62 12.60 2.89 -0.04
C LEU A 62 12.90 3.72 1.22
N PHE A 63 12.73 3.11 2.40
CA PHE A 63 13.03 3.74 3.67
C PHE A 63 14.53 3.76 3.97
N ALA A 64 15.25 2.67 3.69
CA ALA A 64 16.71 2.60 3.82
C ALA A 64 17.40 3.69 2.99
N VAL A 65 17.03 3.84 1.71
CA VAL A 65 17.53 4.92 0.85
C VAL A 65 17.10 6.29 1.37
N GLY A 66 15.84 6.42 1.81
CA GLY A 66 15.31 7.67 2.37
C GLY A 66 16.04 8.14 3.64
N ALA A 67 16.53 7.21 4.44
CA ALA A 67 17.21 7.47 5.71
C ALA A 67 18.62 8.10 5.54
N THR A 68 19.21 8.03 4.35
CA THR A 68 20.55 8.58 4.07
C THR A 68 20.57 10.09 3.76
N GLY A 69 19.40 10.73 3.65
CA GLY A 69 19.31 12.12 3.20
C GLY A 69 19.63 13.17 4.26
N ARG A 70 20.32 14.26 3.85
CA ARG A 70 20.60 15.44 4.71
C ARG A 70 19.35 16.07 5.34
N LEU A 71 18.20 16.00 4.64
CA LEU A 71 16.89 16.44 5.13
C LEU A 71 16.02 15.21 5.43
N LEU A 72 16.39 14.48 6.48
CA LEU A 72 15.83 13.17 6.82
C LEU A 72 14.30 13.13 6.80
N ASN A 73 13.62 14.02 7.53
CA ASN A 73 12.14 14.06 7.56
C ASN A 73 11.51 14.20 6.16
N ARG A 74 12.07 15.07 5.30
CA ARG A 74 11.58 15.27 3.94
C ARG A 74 11.82 14.04 3.07
N SER A 75 12.96 13.38 3.24
CA SER A 75 13.27 12.13 2.53
C SER A 75 12.35 10.99 2.97
N LEU A 76 12.10 10.82 4.27
CA LEU A 76 11.16 9.84 4.79
C LEU A 76 9.72 10.12 4.35
N THR A 77 9.31 11.39 4.28
CA THR A 77 8.00 11.76 3.73
C THR A 77 7.86 11.29 2.27
N LYS A 78 8.92 11.42 1.47
CA LYS A 78 8.94 10.91 0.09
C LYS A 78 8.95 9.39 0.03
N ALA A 79 9.72 8.74 0.91
CA ALA A 79 9.79 7.28 1.02
C ALA A 79 8.41 6.71 1.35
N LEU A 80 7.73 7.25 2.35
CA LEU A 80 6.35 6.91 2.71
C LEU A 80 5.40 7.06 1.51
N GLY A 81 5.47 8.19 0.80
CA GLY A 81 4.65 8.40 -0.40
C GLY A 81 4.91 7.39 -1.54
N LYS A 82 6.14 6.86 -1.64
CA LYS A 82 6.47 5.78 -2.58
C LYS A 82 6.00 4.42 -2.05
N ALA A 83 6.18 4.14 -0.77
CA ALA A 83 5.70 2.92 -0.11
C ALA A 83 4.17 2.77 -0.30
N THR A 84 3.39 3.83 -0.07
CA THR A 84 1.93 3.79 -0.32
C THR A 84 1.57 3.49 -1.78
N LYS A 85 2.41 3.91 -2.75
CA LYS A 85 2.21 3.55 -4.16
C LYS A 85 2.53 2.09 -4.44
N GLU A 86 3.55 1.55 -3.76
CA GLU A 86 3.93 0.14 -3.85
C GLU A 86 2.82 -0.75 -3.30
N VAL A 87 2.29 -0.44 -2.11
CA VAL A 87 1.10 -1.12 -1.55
C VAL A 87 -0.06 -1.11 -2.55
N ALA A 88 -0.34 0.06 -3.15
CA ALA A 88 -1.41 0.18 -4.13
C ALA A 88 -1.14 -0.62 -5.42
N ARG A 89 0.12 -0.78 -5.83
CA ARG A 89 0.51 -1.64 -6.97
C ARG A 89 0.28 -3.11 -6.61
N ALA A 90 0.76 -3.58 -5.46
CA ALA A 90 0.53 -4.95 -4.98
C ALA A 90 -0.97 -5.29 -4.91
N ARG A 91 -1.80 -4.35 -4.41
CA ARG A 91 -3.28 -4.45 -4.45
C ARG A 91 -3.83 -4.64 -5.85
N ARG A 92 -3.34 -3.90 -6.85
CA ARG A 92 -3.84 -3.97 -8.24
C ARG A 92 -3.46 -5.28 -8.92
N ILE A 93 -2.25 -5.77 -8.66
CA ILE A 93 -1.75 -7.07 -9.15
C ILE A 93 -2.60 -8.21 -8.60
N THR A 94 -2.77 -8.26 -7.27
CA THR A 94 -3.39 -9.42 -6.60
C THR A 94 -4.91 -9.34 -6.48
N LYS A 95 -5.47 -8.12 -6.55
CA LYS A 95 -6.87 -7.81 -6.22
C LYS A 95 -7.26 -8.20 -4.78
N ASP A 96 -6.29 -8.52 -3.92
CA ASP A 96 -6.51 -8.90 -2.51
C ASP A 96 -6.52 -7.67 -1.59
N LYS A 97 -7.61 -7.52 -0.82
CA LYS A 97 -7.82 -6.41 0.13
C LYS A 97 -7.02 -6.62 1.41
N ARG A 98 -6.86 -7.87 1.83
CA ARG A 98 -6.11 -8.25 3.03
C ARG A 98 -4.64 -7.91 2.85
N LEU A 99 -4.06 -8.24 1.69
CA LEU A 99 -2.69 -7.87 1.34
C LEU A 99 -2.41 -6.36 1.46
N GLU A 100 -3.35 -5.49 1.06
CA GLU A 100 -3.18 -4.02 1.23
C GLU A 100 -3.13 -3.62 2.70
N VAL A 101 -3.97 -4.23 3.54
CA VAL A 101 -3.93 -4.00 4.99
C VAL A 101 -2.59 -4.49 5.56
N ASP A 102 -2.18 -5.71 5.23
CA ASP A 102 -0.97 -6.33 5.77
C ASP A 102 0.29 -5.54 5.39
N LEU A 103 0.40 -5.06 4.14
CA LEU A 103 1.52 -4.22 3.70
C LEU A 103 1.48 -2.81 4.31
N ASN A 104 0.29 -2.24 4.56
CA ASN A 104 0.20 -0.99 5.31
C ASN A 104 0.68 -1.17 6.76
N LEU A 105 0.33 -2.29 7.40
CA LEU A 105 0.80 -2.62 8.74
C LEU A 105 2.30 -2.88 8.77
N TYR A 106 2.84 -3.60 7.77
CA TYR A 106 4.28 -3.74 7.60
C TYR A 106 4.98 -2.39 7.50
N THR A 107 4.44 -1.47 6.69
CA THR A 107 4.97 -0.11 6.55
C THR A 107 4.93 0.64 7.87
N LEU A 108 3.83 0.53 8.63
CA LEU A 108 3.69 1.15 9.95
C LEU A 108 4.69 0.55 10.93
N ARG A 109 4.75 -0.77 11.11
CA ARG A 109 5.77 -1.43 11.97
C ARG A 109 7.17 -0.90 11.70
N HIS A 110 7.58 -0.94 10.43
CA HIS A 110 8.90 -0.47 10.02
C HIS A 110 9.14 1.00 10.41
N ILE A 111 8.14 1.87 10.26
CA ILE A 111 8.23 3.28 10.68
C ILE A 111 8.35 3.41 12.20
N PHE A 112 7.52 2.70 12.94
CA PHE A 112 7.44 2.82 14.40
C PHE A 112 8.69 2.26 15.09
N GLU A 113 9.28 1.22 14.53
CA GLU A 113 10.53 0.62 15.02
C GLU A 113 11.76 1.50 14.76
N ASN A 114 11.80 2.20 13.62
CA ASN A 114 13.06 2.81 13.13
C ASN A 114 13.07 4.33 13.08
N TYR A 115 11.91 4.98 12.94
CA TYR A 115 11.85 6.39 12.51
C TYR A 115 10.97 7.30 13.37
N THR A 116 10.49 6.83 14.53
CA THR A 116 9.65 7.63 15.44
C THR A 116 10.31 8.92 15.91
N GLY A 117 11.65 8.97 16.00
CA GLY A 117 12.38 10.21 16.30
C GLY A 117 12.10 11.35 15.31
N GLN A 118 11.69 11.04 14.08
CA GLN A 118 11.32 12.05 13.07
C GLN A 118 9.89 12.58 13.25
N PHE A 119 9.10 12.00 14.15
CA PHE A 119 7.80 12.54 14.52
C PHE A 119 7.90 13.84 15.31
N GLU A 120 9.03 14.12 15.98
CA GLU A 120 9.25 15.38 16.71
C GLU A 120 9.99 16.45 15.87
N SER A 121 10.30 16.15 14.61
CA SER A 121 10.97 17.11 13.70
C SER A 121 10.20 18.44 13.57
N MET A 122 10.85 19.56 13.26
CA MET A 122 10.11 20.80 12.94
C MET A 122 9.17 20.64 11.74
N TYR A 123 9.42 19.67 10.87
CA TYR A 123 8.58 19.35 9.73
C TYR A 123 7.49 18.33 10.13
N ALA A 124 6.24 18.64 9.76
CA ALA A 124 5.10 17.78 10.07
C ALA A 124 4.87 16.67 9.02
N GLY A 125 5.45 16.77 7.83
CA GLY A 125 5.11 15.94 6.66
C GLY A 125 5.13 14.43 6.95
N PHE A 126 6.20 13.95 7.56
CA PHE A 126 6.35 12.51 7.84
C PHE A 126 5.34 12.02 8.90
N TYR A 127 5.17 12.78 9.99
CA TYR A 127 4.18 12.47 11.02
C TYR A 127 2.76 12.47 10.46
N THR A 128 2.37 13.54 9.73
CA THR A 128 1.04 13.67 9.13
C THR A 128 0.77 12.57 8.11
N GLY A 129 1.77 12.19 7.31
CA GLY A 129 1.67 11.07 6.38
C GLY A 129 1.45 9.75 7.11
N THR A 130 2.21 9.49 8.16
CA THR A 130 2.10 8.23 8.94
C THR A 130 0.75 8.15 9.67
N ALA A 131 0.30 9.25 10.29
CA ALA A 131 -1.01 9.32 10.92
C ALA A 131 -2.14 9.07 9.92
N ARG A 132 -2.01 9.58 8.68
CA ARG A 132 -2.99 9.33 7.63
C ARG A 132 -2.98 7.88 7.17
N LEU A 133 -1.80 7.26 7.09
CA LEU A 133 -1.68 5.84 6.77
C LEU A 133 -2.40 5.01 7.84
N ALA A 134 -2.10 5.24 9.13
CA ALA A 134 -2.74 4.52 10.25
C ALA A 134 -4.27 4.67 10.24
N ALA A 135 -4.78 5.91 10.09
CA ALA A 135 -6.22 6.17 10.01
C ALA A 135 -6.87 5.44 8.82
N ARG A 136 -6.22 5.45 7.65
CA ARG A 136 -6.71 4.75 6.46
C ARG A 136 -6.67 3.23 6.67
N THR A 137 -5.62 2.68 7.27
CA THR A 137 -5.52 1.24 7.56
C THR A 137 -6.65 0.79 8.45
N ALA A 138 -6.96 1.55 9.52
CA ALA A 138 -8.11 1.27 10.38
C ALA A 138 -9.43 1.22 9.60
N GLN A 139 -9.68 2.19 8.72
CA GLN A 139 -10.86 2.19 7.85
C GLN A 139 -10.86 1.02 6.86
N LEU A 140 -9.71 0.65 6.30
CA LEU A 140 -9.63 -0.47 5.37
C LEU A 140 -9.98 -1.79 6.06
N VAL A 141 -9.53 -2.02 7.29
CA VAL A 141 -9.90 -3.22 8.05
C VAL A 141 -11.42 -3.35 8.15
N LEU A 142 -12.10 -2.31 8.65
CA LEU A 142 -13.56 -2.34 8.86
C LEU A 142 -14.35 -2.42 7.55
N ASN A 143 -13.90 -1.73 6.50
CA ASN A 143 -14.65 -1.64 5.24
C ASN A 143 -14.44 -2.84 4.30
N ASN A 144 -13.34 -3.57 4.47
CA ASN A 144 -12.90 -4.54 3.46
C ASN A 144 -12.67 -5.96 3.98
N LEU A 145 -12.42 -6.13 5.28
CA LEU A 145 -12.17 -7.44 5.86
C LEU A 145 -13.42 -7.96 6.59
N HIS A 146 -13.54 -9.28 6.66
CA HIS A 146 -14.58 -9.95 7.43
C HIS A 146 -14.44 -9.62 8.92
N GLU A 147 -15.56 -9.59 9.65
CA GLU A 147 -15.61 -9.22 11.07
C GLU A 147 -14.72 -10.11 11.97
N ASP A 148 -14.63 -11.39 11.65
CA ASP A 148 -13.76 -12.36 12.34
C ASP A 148 -12.28 -11.92 12.36
N LEU A 149 -11.84 -11.21 11.32
CA LEU A 149 -10.47 -10.76 11.21
C LEU A 149 -10.20 -9.46 11.97
N TRP A 150 -11.22 -8.68 12.33
CA TRP A 150 -11.01 -7.35 12.90
C TRP A 150 -10.24 -7.41 14.22
N LEU A 151 -10.50 -8.43 15.05
CA LEU A 151 -9.80 -8.63 16.31
C LEU A 151 -8.30 -8.93 16.12
N GLU A 152 -7.93 -9.61 15.03
CA GLU A 152 -6.52 -9.90 14.70
C GLU A 152 -5.72 -8.60 14.48
N TYR A 153 -6.37 -7.58 13.91
CA TYR A 153 -5.73 -6.32 13.57
C TYR A 153 -5.88 -5.23 14.63
N LYS A 154 -6.88 -5.34 15.53
CA LYS A 154 -7.23 -4.29 16.48
C LYS A 154 -6.05 -3.90 17.36
N ALA A 155 -5.40 -4.87 17.99
CA ALA A 155 -4.34 -4.62 18.97
C ALA A 155 -3.17 -3.80 18.38
N GLU A 156 -2.71 -4.17 17.19
CA GLU A 156 -1.59 -3.50 16.54
C GLU A 156 -1.98 -2.10 16.02
N ILE A 157 -3.16 -1.96 15.44
CA ILE A 157 -3.66 -0.65 14.98
C ILE A 157 -3.84 0.30 16.17
N ASP A 158 -4.42 -0.18 17.27
CA ASP A 158 -4.61 0.61 18.49
C ASP A 158 -3.28 1.11 19.05
N ASP A 159 -2.25 0.26 19.07
CA ASP A 159 -0.92 0.66 19.53
C ASP A 159 -0.36 1.81 18.68
N PHE A 160 -0.42 1.70 17.34
CA PHE A 160 0.00 2.79 16.46
C PHE A 160 -0.80 4.08 16.70
N LEU A 161 -2.13 3.98 16.82
CA LEU A 161 -3.01 5.13 17.05
C LEU A 161 -2.72 5.80 18.39
N GLN A 162 -2.58 5.03 19.48
CA GLN A 162 -2.25 5.56 20.81
C GLN A 162 -0.90 6.26 20.81
N GLN A 163 0.12 5.64 20.23
CA GLN A 163 1.44 6.26 20.12
C GLN A 163 1.37 7.56 19.32
N LEU A 164 0.62 7.62 18.21
CA LEU A 164 0.45 8.86 17.45
C LEU A 164 -0.26 9.94 18.26
N HIS A 165 -1.32 9.60 19.00
CA HIS A 165 -2.08 10.52 19.85
C HIS A 165 -1.25 11.10 20.99
N ALA A 166 -0.33 10.32 21.55
CA ALA A 166 0.55 10.74 22.63
C ALA A 166 1.50 11.91 22.24
N ARG A 167 1.66 12.18 20.94
CA ARG A 167 2.58 13.21 20.42
C ARG A 167 1.85 14.54 20.22
N ALA A 168 2.50 15.66 20.55
CA ALA A 168 1.88 16.99 20.50
C ALA A 168 1.34 17.35 19.10
N LYS A 169 1.96 16.82 18.04
CA LYS A 169 1.53 17.04 16.65
C LYS A 169 0.18 16.40 16.30
N SER A 170 -0.36 15.49 17.10
CA SER A 170 -1.70 14.93 16.86
C SER A 170 -2.77 16.04 16.80
N ARG A 171 -2.58 17.07 17.63
CA ARG A 171 -3.48 18.23 17.77
C ARG A 171 -3.49 19.16 16.54
N SER A 172 -2.49 19.06 15.66
CA SER A 172 -2.38 19.91 14.45
C SER A 172 -2.76 19.18 13.17
N LEU A 173 -3.24 17.93 13.26
CA LEU A 173 -3.76 17.19 12.12
C LEU A 173 -5.02 17.88 11.57
N LYS A 174 -5.11 17.96 10.24
CA LYS A 174 -6.27 18.50 9.51
C LYS A 174 -7.35 17.46 9.23
N PHE A 175 -7.28 16.32 9.89
CA PHE A 175 -8.22 15.21 9.80
C PHE A 175 -8.33 14.55 11.17
N GLU A 176 -9.44 13.87 11.40
CA GLU A 176 -9.64 13.12 12.64
C GLU A 176 -8.82 11.83 12.61
N LEU A 177 -7.90 11.70 13.56
CA LEU A 177 -7.17 10.47 13.82
C LEU A 177 -7.99 9.65 14.84
N PRO A 178 -8.50 8.46 14.49
CA PRO A 178 -9.19 7.62 15.46
C PRO A 178 -8.28 7.31 16.66
N ARG A 179 -8.86 7.19 17.85
CA ARG A 179 -8.09 6.83 19.06
C ARG A 179 -7.77 5.34 19.13
N GLU A 180 -8.67 4.55 18.57
CA GLU A 180 -8.60 3.10 18.47
C GLU A 180 -9.43 2.65 17.26
N LEU A 181 -9.26 1.40 16.86
CA LEU A 181 -10.15 0.71 15.95
C LEU A 181 -11.45 0.37 16.68
N VAL A 182 -12.46 1.23 16.52
CA VAL A 182 -13.81 1.02 17.06
C VAL A 182 -14.52 -0.01 16.20
N LEU A 183 -14.84 -1.17 16.78
CA LEU A 183 -15.57 -2.23 16.09
C LEU A 183 -17.07 -1.88 16.07
N PRO A 184 -17.75 -2.03 14.92
CA PRO A 184 -19.21 -2.00 14.85
C PRO A 184 -19.86 -2.99 15.83
N GLU A 185 -21.01 -2.61 16.38
CA GLU A 185 -21.89 -3.49 17.17
C GLU A 185 -22.60 -4.54 16.30
#